data_AF-A0A935IZN3-F1
#
_entry.id   AF-A0A935IZN3-F1
#
_cell.length_a   1.000
_cell.length_b   1.000
_cell.length_c   1.000
_cell.angle_alpha   90.00
_cell.angle_beta   90.00
_cell.angle_gamma   90.00
#
_symmetry.space_group_name_H-M   'P 1'
#
loop_
_entity.id
_entity.type
_entity.pdbx_description
1 polymer ?
#
loop_
_entity_poly.entity_id
_entity_poly.type
_entity_poly.pdbx_seq_one_letter_code
_entity_poly.pdbx_strand_id
1 'polypeptide(L)'
;MILCLTPNPAIDRSLYVDELKIGEVHRAKKTLAVAGGKGINVARAIRTLGGNPLCMGPIGGHAGNLLADLAEREGFSTHWTRVQSETRTCVILVQPNQDATVINESGQPIHAEECDALIRDVWGRAGAG
;
A
#
# COMPACT_ATOMS: atom_id res chain seq x y z
N MET A 1 -18.71 11.48 -0.10
CA MET A 1 -17.55 10.69 -0.61
C MET A 1 -16.46 10.70 0.44
N ILE A 2 -15.81 9.57 0.75
CA ILE A 2 -14.72 9.51 1.74
C ILE A 2 -13.39 9.31 1.00
N LEU A 3 -12.44 10.20 1.23
CA LEU A 3 -11.10 10.12 0.65
C LEU A 3 -10.13 9.48 1.62
N CYS A 4 -9.36 8.50 1.16
CA CYS A 4 -8.38 7.77 1.94
C CYS A 4 -6.99 7.97 1.34
N LEU A 5 -6.28 8.99 1.82
CA LEU A 5 -4.93 9.32 1.37
C LEU A 5 -3.87 8.48 2.10
N THR A 6 -2.96 7.89 1.32
CA THR A 6 -1.72 7.27 1.83
C THR A 6 -0.53 8.00 1.20
N PRO A 7 0.15 8.90 1.92
CA PRO A 7 1.28 9.66 1.35
C PRO A 7 2.53 8.83 1.07
N ASN A 8 2.64 7.64 1.68
CA ASN A 8 3.76 6.72 1.48
C ASN A 8 3.23 5.27 1.37
N PRO A 9 2.53 4.97 0.26
CA PRO A 9 1.91 3.66 0.07
C PRO A 9 2.97 2.59 -0.15
N ALA A 10 2.58 1.33 0.06
CA ALA A 10 3.49 0.21 -0.03
C ALA A 10 2.80 -1.03 -0.57
N ILE A 11 3.57 -1.97 -1.10
CA ILE A 11 3.11 -3.36 -1.22
C ILE A 11 3.36 -4.03 0.11
N ASP A 12 2.30 -4.48 0.79
CA ASP A 12 2.44 -5.30 1.99
C ASP A 12 2.56 -6.77 1.56
N ARG A 13 3.73 -7.36 1.79
CA ARG A 13 4.09 -8.72 1.35
C ARG A 13 4.25 -9.65 2.54
N SER A 14 3.22 -10.44 2.82
CA SER A 14 3.25 -11.43 3.89
C SER A 14 3.85 -12.76 3.43
N LEU A 15 4.88 -13.21 4.13
CA LEU A 15 5.55 -14.48 3.91
C LEU A 15 5.32 -15.38 5.11
N TYR A 16 4.66 -16.51 4.89
CA TYR A 16 4.37 -17.48 5.94
C TYR A 16 5.45 -18.56 5.96
N VAL A 17 6.16 -18.67 7.09
CA VAL A 17 7.23 -19.65 7.32
C VAL A 17 6.91 -20.44 8.60
N ASP A 18 7.39 -21.68 8.71
CA ASP A 18 7.20 -22.47 9.93
C ASP A 18 7.96 -21.87 11.11
N GLU A 19 9.18 -21.46 10.85
CA GLU A 19 10.11 -20.89 11.81
C GLU A 19 11.02 -19.90 11.09
N LEU A 20 11.42 -18.83 11.76
CA LEU A 20 12.41 -17.87 11.28
C LEU A 20 13.71 -18.04 12.06
N LYS A 21 14.77 -18.47 11.37
CA LYS A 21 16.11 -18.62 11.93
C LYS A 21 17.10 -17.64 11.31
N ILE A 22 17.77 -16.83 12.13
CA ILE A 22 18.73 -15.87 11.61
C ILE A 22 19.89 -16.59 10.93
N GLY A 23 20.23 -16.17 9.70
CA GLY A 23 21.31 -16.74 8.91
C GLY A 23 20.92 -17.95 8.05
N GLU A 24 19.68 -18.43 8.13
CA GLU A 24 19.23 -19.57 7.33
C GLU A 24 18.40 -19.19 6.10
N VAL A 25 18.33 -20.11 5.14
CA VAL A 25 17.49 -19.98 3.94
C VAL A 25 16.10 -20.55 4.23
N HIS A 26 15.08 -19.73 4.05
CA HIS A 26 13.69 -20.11 4.28
C HIS A 26 12.93 -20.18 2.96
N ARG A 27 11.97 -21.12 2.87
CA ARG A 27 10.97 -21.15 1.79
C ARG A 27 9.62 -20.84 2.38
N ALA A 28 8.98 -19.78 1.89
CA ALA A 28 7.62 -19.44 2.33
C ALA A 28 6.63 -20.51 1.86
N LYS A 29 5.81 -21.02 2.78
CA LYS A 29 4.71 -21.94 2.47
C LYS A 29 3.56 -21.25 1.76
N LYS A 30 3.39 -19.96 2.05
CA LYS A 30 2.40 -19.09 1.44
C LYS A 30 2.98 -17.69 1.31
N THR A 31 2.62 -17.02 0.24
CA THR A 31 2.90 -15.60 0.03
C THR A 31 1.60 -14.89 -0.28
N LEU A 32 1.38 -13.75 0.36
CA LEU A 32 0.30 -12.83 0.04
C LEU A 32 0.90 -11.46 -0.23
N ALA A 33 0.42 -10.79 -1.28
CA ALA A 33 0.72 -9.40 -1.57
C ALA A 33 -0.59 -8.64 -1.66
N VAL A 34 -0.67 -7.50 -0.97
CA VAL A 34 -1.84 -6.61 -1.00
C VAL A 34 -1.40 -5.16 -1.13
N ALA A 35 -2.30 -4.30 -1.61
CA ALA A 35 -2.11 -2.86 -1.53
C ALA A 35 -2.11 -2.44 -0.05
N GLY A 36 -1.01 -1.81 0.35
CA GLY A 36 -0.65 -1.53 1.74
C GLY A 36 -0.46 -0.05 2.03
N GLY A 37 -0.54 0.27 3.33
CA GLY A 37 -0.42 1.63 3.84
C GLY A 37 -1.67 2.08 4.60
N LYS A 38 -1.48 3.02 5.53
CA LYS A 38 -2.49 3.35 6.55
C LYS A 38 -3.82 3.84 5.95
N GLY A 39 -3.78 4.71 4.93
CA GLY A 39 -5.00 5.19 4.27
C GLY A 39 -5.74 4.07 3.54
N ILE A 40 -5.03 3.17 2.87
CA ILE A 40 -5.62 1.98 2.23
C ILE A 40 -6.23 1.04 3.27
N ASN A 41 -5.58 0.84 4.42
CA ASN A 41 -6.13 0.04 5.52
C ASN A 41 -7.42 0.66 6.11
N VAL A 42 -7.47 1.99 6.21
CA VAL A 42 -8.69 2.72 6.59
C VAL A 42 -9.79 2.55 5.53
N ALA A 43 -9.45 2.64 4.24
CA ALA A 43 -10.38 2.37 3.15
C ALA A 43 -10.95 0.95 3.22
N ARG A 44 -10.10 -0.04 3.50
CA ARG A 44 -10.52 -1.43 3.72
C ARG A 44 -11.53 -1.53 4.85
N ALA A 45 -11.27 -0.89 5.99
CA ALA A 45 -12.21 -0.87 7.12
C ALA A 45 -13.55 -0.21 6.76
N ILE A 46 -13.51 0.95 6.08
CA ILE A 46 -14.73 1.64 5.62
C ILE A 46 -15.56 0.76 4.69
N ARG A 47 -14.91 0.07 3.73
CA ARG A 47 -15.58 -0.83 2.80
C ARG A 47 -16.24 -2.00 3.52
N THR A 48 -15.56 -2.61 4.49
CA THR A 48 -16.12 -3.67 5.34
C THR A 48 -17.38 -3.21 6.08
N LEU A 49 -17.46 -1.93 6.42
CA LEU A 49 -18.63 -1.31 7.06
C LEU A 49 -19.70 -0.83 6.05
N GLY A 50 -19.58 -1.18 4.77
CA GLY A 50 -20.54 -0.84 3.71
C GLY A 50 -20.34 0.52 3.05
N GLY A 51 -19.25 1.23 3.36
CA GLY A 51 -18.90 2.49 2.70
C GLY A 51 -18.20 2.29 1.34
N ASN A 52 -18.08 3.36 0.56
CA ASN A 52 -17.36 3.38 -0.71
C ASN A 52 -16.23 4.44 -0.71
N PRO A 53 -15.06 4.12 -0.14
CA PRO A 53 -13.93 5.05 -0.07
C PRO A 53 -13.16 5.13 -1.38
N LEU A 54 -12.55 6.29 -1.65
CA LEU A 54 -11.59 6.50 -2.74
C LEU A 54 -10.16 6.47 -2.18
N CYS A 55 -9.37 5.47 -2.56
CA CYS A 55 -7.96 5.37 -2.20
C CYS A 55 -7.11 6.31 -3.06
N MET A 56 -6.23 7.08 -2.43
CA MET A 56 -5.35 8.04 -3.09
C MET A 56 -3.93 7.98 -2.53
N GLY A 57 -2.94 8.39 -3.33
CA GLY A 57 -1.53 8.46 -2.93
C GLY A 57 -0.57 8.49 -4.11
N PRO A 58 0.72 8.81 -3.87
CA PRO A 58 1.76 8.76 -4.88
C PRO A 58 2.21 7.32 -5.12
N ILE A 59 2.24 6.87 -6.38
CA ILE A 59 2.78 5.56 -6.78
C ILE A 59 3.73 5.70 -7.96
N GLY A 60 4.76 4.88 -8.02
CA GLY A 60 5.75 4.96 -9.09
C GLY A 60 6.40 3.62 -9.39
N GLY A 61 6.98 3.55 -10.59
CA GLY A 61 7.64 2.34 -11.10
C GLY A 61 6.72 1.12 -11.26
N HIS A 62 7.34 -0.06 -11.26
CA HIS A 62 6.67 -1.35 -11.41
C HIS A 62 5.88 -1.74 -10.16
N ALA A 63 6.44 -1.52 -8.97
CA ALA A 63 5.78 -1.73 -7.69
C ALA A 63 4.53 -0.85 -7.55
N GLY A 64 4.57 0.39 -8.05
CA GLY A 64 3.39 1.25 -8.10
C GLY A 64 2.28 0.67 -8.96
N ASN A 65 2.61 0.12 -10.13
CA ASN A 65 1.62 -0.56 -10.99
C ASN A 65 1.03 -1.79 -10.31
N LEU A 66 1.87 -2.62 -9.68
CA LEU A 66 1.41 -3.77 -8.91
C LEU A 66 0.48 -3.34 -7.76
N LEU A 67 0.79 -2.25 -7.06
CA LEU A 67 -0.09 -1.72 -6.01
C LEU A 67 -1.46 -1.33 -6.57
N ALA A 68 -1.50 -0.63 -7.71
CA ALA A 68 -2.75 -0.27 -8.36
C ALA A 68 -3.59 -1.50 -8.73
N ASP A 69 -2.96 -2.50 -9.35
CA ASP A 69 -3.61 -3.77 -9.72
C ASP A 69 -4.15 -4.51 -8.50
N LEU A 70 -3.38 -4.56 -7.41
CA LEU A 70 -3.80 -5.21 -6.16
C LEU A 70 -5.00 -4.49 -5.53
N ALA A 71 -5.01 -3.15 -5.53
CA ALA A 71 -6.11 -2.37 -5.01
C ALA A 71 -7.39 -2.55 -5.84
N GLU A 72 -7.28 -2.59 -7.16
CA GLU A 72 -8.40 -2.84 -8.07
C GLU A 72 -8.97 -4.25 -7.90
N ARG A 73 -8.10 -5.27 -7.76
CA ARG A 73 -8.53 -6.66 -7.49
C ARG A 73 -9.26 -6.80 -6.16
N GLU A 74 -8.95 -5.96 -5.18
CA GLU A 74 -9.69 -5.88 -3.92
C GLU A 74 -11.01 -5.08 -4.05
N GLY A 75 -11.22 -4.46 -5.21
CA GLY A 75 -12.42 -3.71 -5.58
C GLY A 75 -12.43 -2.26 -5.09
N PHE A 76 -11.29 -1.69 -4.69
CA PHE A 76 -11.23 -0.29 -4.29
C PHE A 76 -11.48 0.64 -5.48
N SER A 77 -12.21 1.73 -5.23
CA SER A 77 -12.09 2.91 -6.09
C SER A 77 -10.74 3.57 -5.82
N THR A 78 -9.98 3.89 -6.86
CA THR A 78 -8.63 4.44 -6.71
C THR A 78 -8.39 5.67 -7.56
N HIS A 79 -7.55 6.59 -7.08
CA HIS A 79 -6.99 7.69 -7.86
C HIS A 79 -5.55 7.93 -7.42
N TRP A 80 -4.60 7.49 -8.24
CA TRP A 80 -3.18 7.52 -7.91
C TRP A 80 -2.44 8.64 -8.65
N THR A 81 -1.60 9.37 -7.93
CA THR A 81 -0.68 10.34 -8.52
C THR A 81 0.59 9.62 -8.93
N ARG A 82 1.01 9.75 -10.20
CA ARG A 82 2.21 9.08 -10.70
C ARG A 82 3.47 9.84 -10.31
N VAL A 83 4.45 9.12 -9.75
CA VAL A 83 5.76 9.66 -9.37
C VAL A 83 6.89 8.84 -9.99
N GLN A 84 8.08 9.42 -10.08
CA GLN A 84 9.29 8.77 -10.60
C GLN A 84 9.82 7.69 -9.65
N SER A 85 9.74 7.95 -8.35
CA SER A 85 10.24 7.07 -7.30
C SER A 85 9.46 5.76 -7.21
N GLU A 86 10.17 4.64 -7.09
CA GLU A 86 9.58 3.31 -6.94
C GLU A 86 8.78 3.21 -5.62
N THR A 87 7.57 2.64 -5.68
CA THR A 87 6.77 2.36 -4.49
C THR A 87 7.45 1.29 -3.62
N ARG A 88 7.57 1.55 -2.31
CA ARG A 88 8.27 0.67 -1.37
C ARG A 88 7.53 -0.64 -1.08
N THR A 89 8.25 -1.63 -0.55
CA THR A 89 7.66 -2.89 -0.04
C THR A 89 7.79 -2.97 1.48
N CYS A 90 6.75 -3.50 2.15
CA CYS A 90 6.81 -3.93 3.53
C CYS A 90 6.80 -5.46 3.56
N VAL A 91 7.84 -6.09 4.09
CA VAL A 91 7.89 -7.55 4.26
C VAL A 91 7.37 -7.91 5.64
N ILE A 92 6.40 -8.80 5.70
CA ILE A 92 5.74 -9.25 6.94
C ILE A 92 5.99 -10.75 7.06
N LEU A 93 6.90 -11.13 7.96
CA LEU A 93 7.23 -12.53 8.25
C LEU A 93 6.25 -13.04 9.30
N VAL A 94 5.48 -14.07 8.93
CA VAL A 94 4.45 -14.65 9.79
C VAL A 94 4.84 -16.08 10.15
N GLN A 95 4.90 -16.35 11.45
CA GLN A 95 5.12 -17.68 12.02
C GLN A 95 3.86 -18.15 12.76
N PRO A 96 3.59 -19.46 12.80
CA PRO A 96 2.50 -20.00 13.60
C PRO A 96 2.65 -19.62 15.08
N ASN A 97 1.58 -19.12 15.68
CA ASN A 97 1.49 -18.80 17.12
C ASN A 97 2.53 -17.78 17.62
N GLN A 98 3.05 -16.91 16.74
CA GLN A 98 3.97 -15.83 17.10
C GLN A 98 3.53 -14.52 16.47
N ASP A 99 3.97 -13.40 17.06
CA ASP A 99 3.80 -12.10 16.45
C ASP A 99 4.61 -11.98 15.16
N ALA A 100 4.10 -11.19 14.22
CA ALA A 100 4.78 -11.00 12.95
C ALA A 100 6.04 -10.14 13.12
N THR A 101 7.10 -10.52 12.42
CA THR A 101 8.28 -9.65 12.25
C THR A 101 8.10 -8.83 10.98
N VAL A 102 8.21 -7.50 11.09
CA VAL A 102 7.95 -6.57 9.97
C VAL A 102 9.22 -5.82 9.60
N ILE A 103 9.57 -5.86 8.31
CA ILE A 103 10.67 -5.11 7.72
C ILE A 103 10.05 -4.10 6.75
N ASN A 104 10.14 -2.82 7.10
CA ASN A 104 9.64 -1.73 6.28
C ASN A 104 10.81 -1.13 5.50
N GLU A 105 10.78 -1.23 4.17
CA GLU A 105 11.65 -0.40 3.35
C GLU A 105 11.29 1.08 3.54
N SER A 106 12.28 1.95 3.42
CA SER A 106 12.07 3.39 3.35
C SER A 106 11.40 3.76 2.03
N GLY A 107 10.44 4.69 2.08
CA GLY A 107 9.97 5.36 0.87
C GLY A 107 11.08 6.25 0.31
N GLN A 108 11.14 6.36 -1.02
CA GLN A 108 12.02 7.33 -1.66
C GLN A 108 11.34 8.71 -1.68
N PRO A 109 12.11 9.81 -1.57
CA PRO A 109 11.56 11.15 -1.74
C PRO A 109 10.88 11.30 -3.10
N ILE A 110 9.88 12.17 -3.17
CA ILE A 110 9.25 12.59 -4.43
C ILE A 110 9.59 14.07 -4.68
N HIS A 111 9.57 14.48 -5.94
CA HIS A 111 9.90 15.83 -6.34
C HIS A 111 8.80 16.83 -5.91
N ALA A 112 9.16 18.11 -5.80
CA ALA A 112 8.21 19.15 -5.37
C ALA A 112 7.00 19.23 -6.32
N GLU A 113 7.23 19.08 -7.62
CA GLU A 113 6.19 19.11 -8.64
C GLU A 113 5.22 17.92 -8.53
N GLU A 114 5.72 16.77 -8.07
CA GLU A 114 4.94 15.56 -7.80
C GLU A 114 4.12 15.69 -6.52
N CYS A 115 4.68 16.31 -5.48
CA CYS A 115 3.94 16.73 -4.29
C CYS A 115 2.79 17.68 -4.66
N ASP A 116 3.06 18.70 -5.49
CA ASP A 116 2.03 19.64 -5.94
C ASP A 116 0.95 18.94 -6.76
N ALA A 117 1.32 17.96 -7.59
CA ALA A 117 0.36 17.14 -8.32
C ALA A 117 -0.55 16.35 -7.37
N LEU A 118 0.03 15.70 -6.36
CA LEU A 118 -0.73 14.97 -5.34
C LEU A 118 -1.71 15.89 -4.60
N ILE A 119 -1.27 17.09 -4.22
CA ILE A 119 -2.10 18.09 -3.56
C ILE A 119 -3.26 18.52 -4.47
N ARG A 120 -2.99 18.79 -5.76
CA ARG A 120 -4.03 19.13 -6.75
C ARG A 120 -5.04 18.00 -6.92
N ASP A 121 -4.58 16.75 -7.03
CA ASP A 121 -5.45 15.58 -7.17
C ASP A 121 -6.38 15.42 -5.97
N VAL A 122 -5.84 15.53 -4.75
CA VAL A 122 -6.61 15.44 -3.50
C VAL A 122 -7.65 16.57 -3.43
N TRP A 123 -7.27 17.82 -3.68
CA TRP A 123 -8.22 18.94 -3.63
C TRP A 123 -9.28 18.87 -4.73
N GLY A 124 -8.91 18.44 -5.93
CA GLY A 124 -9.84 18.24 -7.03
C GLY A 124 -10.94 17.21 -6.72
N ARG A 125 -10.63 16.21 -5.88
CA ARG A 125 -11.62 15.25 -5.38
C ARG A 125 -12.39 15.75 -4.17
N ALA A 126 -11.73 16.47 -3.26
CA ALA A 126 -12.38 16.97 -2.05
C ALA A 126 -13.42 18.08 -2.35
N GLY A 127 -13.16 18.94 -3.34
CA GLY A 127 -14.03 20.06 -3.71
C GLY A 127 -15.12 19.74 -4.75
N ALA A 128 -15.23 18.50 -5.22
CA ALA A 128 -16.22 18.09 -6.22
C ALA A 128 -17.60 17.75 -5.61
N GLY A 129 -17.96 18.36 -4.49
CA GLY A 129 -19.19 18.11 -3.73
C GLY A 129 -20.01 19.37 -3.52
#